data_AF-A0AAW0J5F6-F1
#
_entry.id   AF-A0AAW0J5F6-F1
#
_cell.length_a   1.000
_cell.length_b   1.000
_cell.length_c   1.000
_cell.angle_alpha   90.00
_cell.angle_beta   90.00
_cell.angle_gamma   90.00
#
_symmetry.space_group_name_H-M   'P 1'
#
loop_
_entity.id
_entity.type
_entity.pdbx_description
1 polymer ?
#
loop_
_entity_poly.entity_id
_entity_poly.type
_entity_poly.pdbx_seq_one_letter_code
_entity_poly.pdbx_strand_id
1 'polypeptide(L)' 'MASMTSSSVPLIILLVPIVLGSIMVASAGNLNQDFDITWGDSRANIINNGELLTLSLDKTSGSGFQSKNEYLFGKIDM' A
#
# COMPACT_ATOMS: atom_id res chain seq x y z
N MET A 1 -47.53 33.54 -13.45
CA MET A 1 -46.60 32.79 -12.58
C MET A 1 -45.60 32.09 -13.48
N ALA A 2 -44.36 32.58 -13.58
CA ALA A 2 -43.35 31.96 -14.43
C ALA A 2 -42.74 30.76 -13.68
N SER A 3 -42.96 29.55 -14.19
CA SER A 3 -42.34 28.33 -13.63
C SER A 3 -40.84 28.37 -13.87
N MET A 4 -40.07 28.49 -12.79
CA MET A 4 -38.63 28.29 -12.83
C MET A 4 -38.33 26.81 -12.99
N THR A 5 -37.94 26.38 -14.19
CA THR A 5 -37.39 25.04 -14.41
C THR A 5 -35.93 25.04 -13.95
N SER A 6 -35.67 24.46 -12.78
CA SER A 6 -34.30 24.28 -12.26
C SER A 6 -33.56 23.23 -13.09
N SER A 7 -32.43 23.58 -13.71
CA SER A 7 -31.57 22.63 -14.41
C SER A 7 -30.57 22.02 -13.44
N SER A 8 -30.47 20.69 -13.41
CA SER A 8 -29.57 19.95 -12.51
C SER A 8 -28.09 19.96 -12.96
N VAL A 9 -27.81 20.49 -14.16
CA VAL A 9 -26.50 20.50 -14.82
C VAL A 9 -25.39 21.18 -14.00
N PRO A 10 -25.59 22.38 -13.40
CA PRO A 10 -24.54 23.01 -12.59
C PRO A 10 -24.26 22.22 -11.31
N LEU A 11 -25.27 21.55 -10.76
CA LEU A 11 -25.12 20.69 -9.59
C LEU A 11 -24.25 19.47 -9.93
N ILE A 12 -24.46 18.84 -11.09
CA ILE A 12 -23.66 17.70 -11.54
C ILE A 12 -22.19 18.11 -11.77
N ILE A 13 -21.96 19.27 -12.41
CA ILE A 13 -20.60 19.79 -12.63
C ILE A 13 -19.86 20.01 -11.31
N LEU A 14 -20.58 20.42 -10.26
CA LEU A 14 -20.00 20.59 -8.92
C LEU A 14 -19.80 19.25 -8.18
N LEU A 15 -20.76 18.32 -8.29
CA LEU A 15 -20.76 17.08 -7.49
C LEU A 15 -19.73 16.04 -8.00
N VAL A 16 -19.55 15.92 -9.31
CA VAL A 16 -18.66 14.92 -9.92
C VAL A 16 -17.20 15.02 -9.43
N PRO A 17 -16.54 16.19 -9.46
CA PRO A 17 -15.17 16.30 -8.96
C PRO A 17 -15.06 16.08 -7.44
N ILE A 18 -16.09 16.41 -6.66
CA ILE A 18 -16.14 16.14 -5.22
C ILE A 18 -16.17 14.63 -4.95
N VAL A 19 -17.00 13.89 -5.68
CA VAL A 19 -17.08 12.43 -5.57
C VAL A 19 -15.75 11.79 -6.00
N LEU A 20 -15.15 12.23 -7.11
CA LEU A 20 -13.86 11.71 -7.58
C LEU A 20 -12.71 12.01 -6.60
N GLY A 21 -12.67 13.20 -6.02
CA GLY A 21 -11.66 13.59 -5.03
C GLY A 21 -11.79 12.86 -3.70
N SER A 22 -12.97 12.31 -3.39
CA SER A 22 -13.19 11.52 -2.16
C SER A 22 -12.65 10.08 -2.22
N ILE A 23 -12.21 9.62 -3.39
CA ILE A 23 -11.65 8.27 -3.60
C ILE A 23 -10.14 8.30 -3.38
N MET A 24 -9.70 8.67 -2.18
CA MET A 24 -8.31 8.47 -1.77
C MET A 24 -8.23 7.15 -1.01
N VAL A 25 -7.71 6.11 -1.66
CA VAL A 25 -7.40 4.84 -1.01
C VAL A 25 -6.04 4.99 -0.34
N ALA A 26 -6.00 4.80 0.98
CA ALA A 26 -4.73 4.59 1.67
C ALA A 26 -4.16 3.24 1.23
N SER A 27 -3.07 3.26 0.46
CA SER A 27 -2.32 2.05 0.15
C SER A 27 -1.31 1.80 1.26
N ALA A 28 -1.43 0.65 1.94
CA ALA A 28 -0.29 0.10 2.67
C ALA A 28 0.78 -0.31 1.65
N GLY A 29 2.05 -0.25 2.06
CA GLY A 29 3.16 -0.79 1.24
C GLY A 29 3.02 -2.30 1.07
N ASN A 30 3.58 -2.86 0.00
CA ASN A 30 3.58 -4.30 -0.25
C ASN A 30 5.02 -4.82 -0.19
N LEU A 31 5.32 -5.56 0.87
CA LEU A 31 6.67 -6.06 1.13
C LEU A 31 7.20 -6.98 0.02
N ASN A 32 6.32 -7.64 -0.77
CA ASN A 32 6.76 -8.43 -1.92
C ASN A 32 7.34 -7.58 -3.05
N GLN A 33 6.97 -6.30 -3.12
CA GLN A 33 7.49 -5.36 -4.12
C GLN A 33 8.81 -4.74 -3.69
N ASP A 34 9.02 -4.64 -2.37
CA ASP A 34 10.16 -3.89 -1.80
C ASP A 34 11.31 -4.80 -1.36
N PHE A 35 11.02 -6.03 -0.94
CA PHE A 35 11.99 -6.94 -0.33
C PHE A 35 11.98 -8.35 -0.94
N ASP A 36 13.14 -9.01 -0.89
CA ASP A 36 13.31 -10.44 -1.15
C ASP A 36 13.77 -11.16 0.13
N ILE A 37 13.28 -12.38 0.33
CA ILE A 37 13.81 -13.26 1.38
C ILE A 37 15.15 -13.84 0.92
N THR A 38 16.20 -13.63 1.70
CA THR A 38 17.56 -14.04 1.33
C THR A 38 18.00 -15.34 1.98
N TRP A 39 17.53 -15.62 3.21
CA TRP A 39 17.86 -16.84 3.93
C TRP A 39 16.83 -17.14 5.01
N GLY A 40 16.79 -18.41 5.44
CA GLY A 40 15.91 -18.86 6.51
C GLY A 40 14.88 -19.90 6.09
N ASP A 41 14.76 -20.25 4.80
CA ASP A 41 13.75 -21.20 4.30
C ASP A 41 12.35 -20.86 4.86
N SER A 42 11.67 -21.82 5.50
CA SER A 42 10.37 -21.60 6.14
C SER A 42 10.38 -20.67 7.35
N ARG A 43 11.54 -20.18 7.80
CA ARG A 43 11.68 -19.26 8.94
C ARG A 43 11.48 -17.79 8.56
N ALA A 44 11.53 -17.45 7.27
CA ALA A 44 11.21 -16.12 6.75
C ALA A 44 10.05 -16.21 5.74
N ASN A 45 8.95 -15.51 6.02
CA ASN A 45 7.78 -15.51 5.13
C ASN A 45 7.14 -14.13 5.05
N ILE A 46 6.75 -13.74 3.84
CA ILE A 46 5.85 -12.62 3.60
C ILE A 46 4.44 -13.19 3.41
N ILE A 47 3.53 -12.82 4.31
CA ILE A 47 2.15 -13.32 4.35
C ILE A 47 1.16 -12.16 4.26
N ASN A 48 -0.13 -12.48 4.27
CA ASN A 48 -1.22 -11.51 4.16
C ASN A 48 -1.06 -10.58 2.95
N ASN A 49 -0.84 -11.18 1.77
CA ASN A 49 -0.66 -10.48 0.50
C ASN A 49 0.45 -9.41 0.46
N GLY A 50 1.49 -9.54 1.29
CA GLY A 50 2.59 -8.58 1.33
C GLY A 50 2.57 -7.63 2.51
N GLU A 51 1.60 -7.75 3.42
CA GLU A 51 1.45 -6.80 4.53
C GLU A 51 2.27 -7.20 5.76
N LEU A 52 2.62 -8.48 5.91
CA LEU A 52 3.28 -8.97 7.12
C LEU A 52 4.49 -9.83 6.78
N LEU A 53 5.66 -9.38 7.22
CA LEU A 53 6.89 -10.16 7.22
C LEU A 53 7.07 -10.84 8.57
N THR A 54 7.30 -12.15 8.55
CA THR A 54 7.59 -12.97 9.73
C THR A 54 8.99 -13.54 9.63
N LEU A 55 9.75 -13.41 10.71
CA LEU A 55 11.09 -13.96 10.87
C LEU A 55 11.15 -14.79 12.14
N SER A 56 11.88 -15.89 12.09
CA SER A 56 12.10 -16.77 13.25
C SER A 56 13.56 -17.21 13.35
N LEU A 57 13.95 -17.58 14.57
CA LEU A 57 15.28 -18.00 14.95
C LEU A 57 15.15 -19.22 15.88
N ASP A 58 15.91 -20.26 15.56
CA ASP A 58 16.01 -21.47 16.37
C ASP A 58 17.48 -21.82 16.63
N LYS A 59 17.74 -23.01 17.23
CA LYS A 59 19.10 -23.47 17.51
C LYS A 59 19.91 -23.79 16.25
N THR A 60 19.24 -24.05 15.13
CA THR A 60 19.85 -24.44 13.87
C THR A 60 20.23 -23.21 13.06
N SER A 61 19.34 -22.23 12.91
CA SER A 61 19.65 -20.98 12.20
C SER A 61 18.63 -19.86 12.43
N GLY A 62 18.98 -18.66 11.95
CA GLY A 62 18.07 -17.53 11.80
C GLY A 62 17.43 -17.44 10.42
N SER A 63 16.99 -16.23 10.08
CA SER A 63 16.34 -15.89 8.82
C SER A 63 16.52 -14.39 8.50
N GLY A 64 16.25 -13.97 7.26
CA GLY A 64 16.39 -12.58 6.86
C GLY A 64 16.01 -12.27 5.42
N PHE A 65 16.05 -10.97 5.12
CA PHE A 65 15.55 -10.38 3.88
C PHE A 65 16.44 -9.22 3.45
N GLN A 66 16.26 -8.77 2.22
CA GLN A 66 17.02 -7.68 1.61
C GLN A 66 16.09 -6.81 0.78
N SER A 67 16.36 -5.50 0.73
CA SER A 67 15.67 -4.61 -0.22
C SER A 67 16.06 -4.94 -1.65
N LYS A 68 15.08 -4.94 -2.56
CA LYS A 68 15.34 -5.19 -3.99
C LYS A 68 16.23 -4.13 -4.63
N ASN A 69 16.14 -2.92 -4.10
CA ASN A 69 16.90 -1.78 -4.57
C ASN A 69 18.00 -1.42 -3.57
N GLU A 70 19.07 -0.86 -4.09
CA GLU A 70 20.13 -0.24 -3.31
C GLU A 70 19.88 1.27 -3.24
N TYR A 71 20.18 1.86 -2.09
CA TYR A 71 19.93 3.27 -1.84
C TYR A 71 21.21 3.92 -1.30
N LEU A 72 21.61 5.04 -1.92
CA LEU A 72 22.74 5.83 -1.45
C LEU A 72 22.39 6.65 -0.19
N PHE A 73 21.14 7.07 -0.09
CA PHE A 73 20.56 7.77 1.06
C PHE A 73 19.12 7.31 1.26
N GLY A 74 18.65 7.22 2.51
CA GLY A 74 17.27 6.83 2.79
C GLY A 74 16.88 7.00 4.25
N LYS A 75 15.57 7.11 4.50
CA LYS A 75 14.96 6.89 5.81
C LYS A 75 14.21 5.57 5.72
N ILE A 76 14.59 4.62 6.57
CA ILE A 76 13.95 3.30 6.64
C ILE A 76 13.10 3.30 7.90
N ASP A 77 11.84 2.91 7.73
CA ASP A 77 10.86 2.71 8.80
C ASP A 77 10.25 1.34 8.54
N MET A 78 10.11 0.52 9.60
CA MET A 78 9.68 -0.87 9.52
C MET A 78 8.73 -1.18 10.67
#